data_AF-A0A956BSH1-F1
#
_entry.id   AF-A0A956BSH1-F1
#
_cell.length_a   1.000
_cell.length_b   1.000
_cell.length_c   1.000
_cell.angle_alpha   90.00
_cell.angle_beta   90.00
_cell.angle_gamma   90.00
#
_symmetry.space_group_name_H-M   'P 1'
#
loop_
_entity.id
_entity.type
_entity.pdbx_description
1 polymer ?
#
loop_
_entity_poly.entity_id
_entity_poly.type
_entity_poly.pdbx_seq_one_letter_code
_entity_poly.pdbx_strand_id
1 'polypeptide(L)'
;MSEQPTSVTIREAQEDDVVAIAGLYRACYGDDYPFVEFYDHAWIKRGVYDSGIRWYVAVADDLGGRLLGSAAIMLNAGDADDQVSEIGRLVVHPDGRGRDLATQLVERVVRDADELSDFAFAECRSAHAGSQVIFHRLGFHVVGAEPLAYELGAYETVFFVCRLSEGARVLRRGAPLVAPEVYELACHALHNCGIEVDVRVSPDARPHPVERERDDLVLEDMQSRQHYRLLRMGRQHFLDPDVFGSFRLEHGNLKLKQHAARYLVLRSGEAVVAGIGFTWDDVDRKVKVFELVAADARYKGTLLERAIAHIEAELDPRYIALDVNAHATATQASLVRLGFAPCVYAPSMVYVMGERFDVVKMVKLRQEPRLDHWVVIDAMRRAAVLVKDAVWDTARGSTVDRITRELSLFRGLRDADVRTLGARCRELSYAPGEVVFGEGTQEQALFVVIEGAVQIERRAEDGSAEPVATIGERGVFGEMALVEQLPRSATARATAPSRLLVLSPRDFDAFVQERPEAGVVVLRNLAVVLSERLRKTSVAPPAG
;
A
#
# COMPACT_ATOMS: atom_id res chain seq x y z
N MET A 1 -14.02 -11.51 -50.33
CA MET A 1 -13.30 -12.74 -49.93
C MET A 1 -13.45 -12.86 -48.43
N SER A 2 -14.18 -13.85 -47.94
CA SER A 2 -14.24 -14.13 -46.50
C SER A 2 -12.87 -14.62 -46.05
N GLU A 3 -12.23 -13.91 -45.12
CA GLU A 3 -11.06 -14.43 -44.40
C GLU A 3 -11.48 -15.73 -43.72
N GLN A 4 -10.81 -16.84 -44.04
CA GLN A 4 -10.96 -18.07 -43.27
C GLN A 4 -10.49 -17.77 -41.83
N PRO A 5 -11.21 -18.24 -40.80
CA PRO A 5 -10.74 -18.09 -39.43
C PRO A 5 -9.39 -18.77 -39.31
N THR A 6 -8.38 -17.97 -38.99
CA THR A 6 -7.02 -18.39 -38.69
C THR A 6 -7.03 -19.50 -37.63
N SER A 7 -6.53 -20.70 -37.95
CA SER A 7 -6.53 -21.80 -36.98
C SER A 7 -5.35 -21.63 -36.02
N VAL A 8 -5.69 -21.49 -34.73
CA VAL A 8 -4.72 -21.43 -33.64
C VAL A 8 -5.04 -22.54 -32.67
N THR A 9 -4.00 -23.31 -32.35
CA THR A 9 -4.09 -24.42 -31.41
C THR A 9 -3.56 -23.96 -30.05
N ILE A 10 -4.38 -24.08 -29.00
CA ILE A 10 -3.96 -23.90 -27.61
C ILE A 10 -3.68 -25.26 -26.99
N ARG A 11 -2.47 -25.46 -26.49
CA ARG A 11 -2.02 -26.70 -25.85
C ARG A 11 -1.08 -26.42 -24.68
N GLU A 12 -0.86 -27.42 -23.83
CA GLU A 12 0.18 -27.32 -22.81
C GLU A 12 1.57 -27.14 -23.46
N ALA A 13 2.41 -26.36 -22.80
CA ALA A 13 3.79 -26.11 -23.18
C ALA A 13 4.61 -27.40 -23.02
N GLN A 14 5.55 -27.59 -23.94
CA GLN A 14 6.47 -28.72 -23.97
C GLN A 14 7.91 -28.20 -23.88
N GLU A 15 8.86 -29.11 -23.65
CA GLU A 15 10.28 -28.73 -23.56
C GLU A 15 10.78 -28.02 -24.83
N ASP A 16 10.29 -28.43 -26.01
CA ASP A 16 10.66 -27.81 -27.29
C ASP A 16 10.15 -26.37 -27.43
N ASP A 17 9.17 -25.95 -26.62
CA ASP A 17 8.63 -24.58 -26.65
C ASP A 17 9.50 -23.60 -25.85
N VAL A 18 10.43 -24.07 -25.00
CA VAL A 18 11.19 -23.23 -24.04
C VAL A 18 11.87 -22.04 -24.72
N VAL A 19 12.55 -22.27 -25.84
CA VAL A 19 13.26 -21.22 -26.59
C VAL A 19 12.27 -20.24 -27.22
N ALA A 20 11.14 -20.74 -27.74
CA ALA A 20 10.11 -19.91 -28.36
C ALA A 20 9.39 -19.04 -27.32
N ILE A 21 9.12 -19.57 -26.12
CA ILE A 21 8.57 -18.84 -24.98
C ILE A 21 9.52 -17.70 -24.59
N ALA A 22 10.82 -17.95 -24.42
CA ALA A 22 11.79 -16.89 -24.13
C ALA A 22 11.81 -15.82 -25.24
N GLY A 23 11.71 -16.25 -26.50
CA GLY A 23 11.59 -15.37 -27.66
C GLY A 23 10.35 -14.47 -27.64
N LEU A 24 9.21 -14.96 -27.14
CA LEU A 24 7.98 -14.17 -26.98
C LEU A 24 8.14 -13.01 -26.01
N TYR A 25 8.73 -13.27 -24.84
CA TYR A 25 8.98 -12.21 -23.85
C TYR A 25 9.94 -11.16 -24.43
N ARG A 26 11.00 -11.59 -25.12
CA ARG A 26 11.92 -10.68 -25.80
C ARG A 26 11.23 -9.84 -26.87
N ALA A 27 10.35 -10.43 -27.68
CA ALA A 27 9.62 -9.72 -28.72
C ALA A 27 8.61 -8.71 -28.16
N CYS A 28 8.06 -8.93 -26.96
CA CYS A 28 7.06 -8.06 -26.36
C CYS A 28 7.65 -6.98 -25.46
N TYR A 29 8.73 -7.29 -24.76
CA TYR A 29 9.29 -6.43 -23.70
C TYR A 29 10.73 -5.98 -23.95
N GLY A 30 11.38 -6.45 -25.02
CA GLY A 30 12.78 -6.14 -25.32
C GLY A 30 13.76 -6.98 -24.51
N ASP A 31 15.00 -6.53 -24.38
CA ASP A 31 16.04 -7.19 -23.58
C ASP A 31 16.10 -6.65 -22.13
N ASP A 32 15.49 -5.50 -21.86
CA ASP A 32 15.50 -4.83 -20.55
C ASP A 32 14.28 -5.19 -19.68
N TYR A 33 13.63 -6.33 -19.94
CA TYR A 33 12.52 -6.78 -19.10
C TYR A 33 13.04 -7.18 -17.71
N PRO A 34 12.48 -6.61 -16.63
CA PRO A 34 13.00 -6.79 -15.27
C PRO A 34 12.95 -8.24 -14.74
N PHE A 35 12.04 -9.07 -15.25
CA PHE A 35 11.98 -10.49 -14.92
C PHE A 35 12.90 -11.28 -15.85
N VAL A 36 14.20 -11.21 -15.56
CA VAL A 36 15.27 -11.82 -16.38
C VAL A 36 15.16 -13.34 -16.48
N GLU A 37 14.45 -13.99 -15.55
CA GLU A 37 14.20 -15.42 -15.53
C GLU A 37 13.39 -15.89 -16.75
N PHE A 38 12.58 -15.02 -17.36
CA PHE A 38 11.90 -15.33 -18.63
C PHE A 38 12.85 -15.40 -19.84
N TYR A 39 14.13 -15.08 -19.65
CA TYR A 39 15.20 -15.33 -20.62
C TYR A 39 16.08 -16.53 -20.23
N ASP A 40 15.94 -17.05 -19.01
CA ASP A 40 16.62 -18.28 -18.57
C ASP A 40 15.84 -19.52 -19.02
N HIS A 41 16.34 -20.18 -20.06
CA HIS A 41 15.77 -21.41 -20.58
C HIS A 41 15.66 -22.52 -19.53
N ALA A 42 16.60 -22.60 -18.58
CA ALA A 42 16.54 -23.61 -17.51
C ALA A 42 15.41 -23.31 -16.52
N TRP A 43 15.14 -22.03 -16.24
CA TRP A 43 14.00 -21.62 -15.40
C TRP A 43 12.66 -21.91 -16.07
N ILE A 44 12.51 -21.55 -17.36
CA ILE A 44 11.30 -21.85 -18.13
C ILE A 44 11.08 -23.36 -18.21
N LYS A 45 12.12 -24.13 -18.50
CA LYS A 45 12.07 -25.60 -18.53
C LYS A 45 11.61 -26.17 -17.18
N ARG A 46 12.13 -25.68 -16.05
CA ARG A 46 11.63 -26.09 -14.71
C ARG A 46 10.14 -25.81 -14.58
N GLY A 47 9.67 -24.64 -15.04
CA GLY A 47 8.25 -24.29 -15.01
C GLY A 47 7.36 -25.18 -15.88
N VAL A 48 7.84 -25.63 -17.05
CA VAL A 48 7.12 -26.58 -17.93
C VAL A 48 6.93 -27.94 -17.25
N TYR A 49 7.89 -28.38 -16.43
CA TYR A 49 7.82 -29.68 -15.72
C TYR A 49 7.23 -29.58 -14.30
N ASP A 50 6.92 -28.39 -13.81
CA ASP A 50 6.40 -28.20 -12.46
C ASP A 50 4.92 -28.62 -12.40
N SER A 51 4.60 -29.64 -11.61
CA SER A 51 3.22 -30.12 -11.45
C SER A 51 2.26 -29.09 -10.84
N GLY A 52 2.80 -28.05 -10.19
CA GLY A 52 2.04 -26.91 -9.67
C GLY A 52 1.80 -25.81 -10.71
N ILE A 53 2.25 -25.98 -11.95
CA ILE A 53 2.09 -25.00 -13.03
C ILE A 53 1.44 -25.68 -14.23
N ARG A 54 0.29 -25.18 -14.69
CA ARG A 54 -0.23 -25.52 -16.03
C ARG A 54 0.11 -24.38 -16.96
N TRP A 55 1.06 -24.60 -17.86
CA TRP A 55 1.54 -23.59 -18.80
C TRP A 55 0.99 -23.88 -20.19
N TYR A 56 0.25 -22.93 -20.76
CA TYR A 56 -0.33 -23.02 -22.10
C TYR A 56 0.39 -22.13 -23.11
N VAL A 57 0.41 -22.59 -24.35
CA VAL A 57 0.96 -21.89 -25.52
C VAL A 57 -0.08 -21.86 -26.64
N ALA A 58 -0.15 -20.73 -27.33
CA ALA A 58 -0.96 -20.55 -28.54
C ALA A 58 -0.05 -20.68 -29.76
N VAL A 59 -0.34 -21.67 -30.60
CA VAL A 59 0.46 -22.01 -31.78
C VAL A 59 -0.36 -21.75 -33.03
N ALA A 60 0.16 -20.92 -33.92
CA ALA A 60 -0.48 -20.59 -35.19
C ALA A 60 -0.16 -21.66 -36.24
N ASP A 61 -1.16 -22.43 -36.64
CA ASP A 61 -0.98 -23.50 -37.64
C ASP A 61 -0.71 -22.89 -39.03
N ASP A 62 -1.30 -21.72 -39.31
CA ASP A 62 -1.15 -20.95 -40.55
C ASP A 62 0.24 -20.30 -40.69
N LEU A 63 0.99 -20.17 -39.59
CA LEU A 63 2.34 -19.59 -39.55
C LEU A 63 3.41 -20.65 -39.29
N GLY A 64 3.21 -21.86 -39.84
CA GLY A 64 4.19 -22.94 -39.75
C GLY A 64 4.42 -23.44 -38.32
N GLY A 65 3.40 -23.37 -37.46
CA GLY A 65 3.52 -23.80 -36.06
C GLY A 65 4.23 -22.78 -35.17
N ARG A 66 4.26 -21.50 -35.55
CA ARG A 66 4.89 -20.45 -34.75
C ARG A 66 4.10 -20.20 -33.45
N LEU A 67 4.83 -20.11 -32.34
CA LEU A 67 4.29 -19.72 -31.04
C LEU A 67 3.95 -18.22 -31.04
N LEU A 68 2.67 -17.88 -30.80
CA LEU A 68 2.17 -16.51 -30.80
C LEU A 68 1.70 -16.00 -29.43
N GLY A 69 1.54 -16.86 -28.44
CA GLY A 69 1.16 -16.40 -27.11
C GLY A 69 1.33 -17.46 -26.04
N SER A 70 1.34 -17.01 -24.79
CA SER A 70 1.52 -17.88 -23.64
C SER A 70 0.70 -17.37 -22.46
N ALA A 71 0.27 -18.28 -21.58
CA ALA A 71 -0.36 -17.99 -20.30
C ALA A 71 -0.18 -19.19 -19.37
N ALA A 72 -0.15 -18.98 -18.06
CA ALA A 72 -0.04 -20.05 -17.08
C ALA A 72 -0.92 -19.83 -15.86
N ILE A 73 -1.29 -20.93 -15.21
CA ILE A 73 -1.84 -20.95 -13.86
C ILE A 73 -0.86 -21.64 -12.93
N MET A 74 -0.61 -21.00 -11.79
CA MET A 74 0.17 -21.53 -10.68
C MET A 74 -0.83 -21.97 -9.61
N LEU A 75 -0.95 -23.28 -9.37
CA LEU A 75 -1.98 -23.90 -8.52
C LEU A 75 -1.66 -23.87 -7.02
N ASN A 76 -0.52 -23.31 -6.62
CA ASN A 76 -0.03 -23.29 -5.24
C ASN A 76 0.61 -21.93 -4.91
N ALA A 77 -0.14 -20.85 -5.13
CA ALA A 77 0.33 -19.50 -4.81
C ALA A 77 0.39 -19.25 -3.29
N GLY A 78 -0.45 -19.95 -2.51
CA GLY A 78 -0.41 -20.01 -1.04
C GLY A 78 0.29 -21.26 -0.49
N ASP A 79 -0.29 -21.87 0.55
CA ASP A 79 0.01 -23.25 0.96
C ASP A 79 -0.65 -24.24 -0.03
N ALA A 80 -0.13 -25.47 -0.13
CA ALA A 80 -0.65 -26.49 -1.04
C ALA A 80 -2.12 -26.85 -0.74
N ASP A 81 -2.54 -26.68 0.51
CA ASP A 81 -3.91 -26.95 0.96
C ASP A 81 -4.86 -25.76 0.75
N ASP A 82 -4.34 -24.57 0.40
CA ASP A 82 -5.18 -23.37 0.24
C ASP A 82 -6.07 -23.43 -1.00
N GLN A 83 -5.73 -24.25 -2.00
CA GLN A 83 -6.41 -24.26 -3.30
C GLN A 83 -6.51 -22.84 -3.90
N VAL A 84 -5.44 -22.05 -3.73
CA VAL A 84 -5.31 -20.70 -4.28
C VAL A 84 -4.45 -20.75 -5.54
N SER A 85 -5.03 -20.27 -6.64
CA SER A 85 -4.32 -20.18 -7.92
C SER A 85 -4.05 -18.75 -8.33
N GLU A 86 -2.89 -18.56 -8.98
CA GLU A 86 -2.51 -17.30 -9.61
C GLU A 86 -2.44 -17.50 -11.12
N ILE A 87 -3.11 -16.62 -11.87
CA ILE A 87 -3.06 -16.60 -13.33
C ILE A 87 -2.06 -15.52 -13.76
N GLY A 88 -1.06 -15.93 -14.51
CA GLY A 88 0.02 -15.07 -14.94
C GLY A 88 0.69 -15.55 -16.23
N ARG A 89 1.91 -15.06 -16.46
CA ARG A 89 2.71 -15.38 -17.65
C ARG A 89 2.00 -15.13 -18.98
N LEU A 90 1.03 -14.20 -18.98
CA LEU A 90 0.24 -13.84 -20.14
C LEU A 90 1.05 -12.92 -21.06
N VAL A 91 1.36 -13.41 -22.26
CA VAL A 91 2.04 -12.63 -23.30
C VAL A 91 1.51 -13.03 -24.67
N VAL A 92 1.29 -12.04 -25.54
CA VAL A 92 0.88 -12.28 -26.94
C VAL A 92 1.79 -11.47 -27.85
N HIS A 93 2.44 -12.19 -28.78
CA HIS A 93 3.30 -11.61 -29.78
C HIS A 93 2.57 -10.52 -30.58
N PRO A 94 3.23 -9.42 -30.99
CA PRO A 94 2.61 -8.38 -31.84
C PRO A 94 1.86 -8.92 -33.07
N ASP A 95 2.47 -9.86 -33.80
CA ASP A 95 1.86 -10.56 -34.95
C ASP A 95 0.58 -11.36 -34.63
N GLY A 96 0.34 -11.67 -33.34
CA GLY A 96 -0.86 -12.35 -32.85
C GLY A 96 -1.96 -11.40 -32.36
N ARG A 97 -1.73 -10.08 -32.33
CA ARG A 97 -2.73 -9.10 -31.90
C ARG A 97 -3.90 -9.07 -32.89
N GLY A 98 -5.11 -8.84 -32.36
CA GLY A 98 -6.35 -8.85 -33.16
C GLY A 98 -6.91 -10.25 -33.45
N ARG A 99 -6.22 -11.33 -33.08
CA ARG A 99 -6.69 -12.73 -33.20
C ARG A 99 -7.35 -13.27 -31.93
N ASP A 100 -7.67 -12.40 -30.97
CA ASP A 100 -8.25 -12.72 -29.66
C ASP A 100 -7.48 -13.76 -28.83
N LEU A 101 -6.17 -13.94 -29.10
CA LEU A 101 -5.36 -14.99 -28.47
C LEU A 101 -5.23 -14.84 -26.97
N ALA A 102 -5.14 -13.61 -26.48
CA ALA A 102 -5.05 -13.35 -25.05
C ALA A 102 -6.32 -13.86 -24.34
N THR A 103 -7.50 -13.57 -24.89
CA THR A 103 -8.78 -14.04 -24.36
C THR A 103 -8.85 -15.56 -24.39
N GLN A 104 -8.54 -16.20 -25.52
CA GLN A 104 -8.59 -17.66 -25.65
C GLN A 104 -7.62 -18.38 -24.70
N LEU A 105 -6.41 -17.85 -24.53
CA LEU A 105 -5.43 -18.38 -23.56
C LEU A 105 -5.94 -18.24 -22.12
N VAL A 106 -6.44 -17.06 -21.74
CA VAL A 106 -6.96 -16.85 -20.38
C VAL A 106 -8.22 -17.69 -20.16
N GLU A 107 -9.12 -17.85 -21.13
CA GLU A 107 -10.28 -18.75 -21.03
C GLU A 107 -9.88 -20.20 -20.77
N ARG A 108 -8.77 -20.67 -21.37
CA ARG A 108 -8.26 -22.01 -21.09
C ARG A 108 -7.73 -22.11 -19.67
N VAL A 109 -6.95 -21.10 -19.24
CA VAL A 109 -6.36 -21.08 -17.90
C VAL A 109 -7.41 -20.92 -16.80
N VAL A 110 -8.46 -20.12 -17.05
CA VAL A 110 -9.59 -19.94 -16.13
C VAL A 110 -10.42 -21.20 -15.99
N ARG A 111 -10.58 -22.00 -17.06
CA ARG A 111 -11.21 -23.32 -16.95
C ARG A 111 -10.46 -24.24 -15.99
N ASP A 112 -9.14 -24.30 -16.10
CA ASP A 112 -8.32 -25.06 -15.15
C ASP A 112 -8.44 -24.47 -13.74
N ALA A 113 -8.51 -23.14 -13.59
CA ALA A 113 -8.70 -22.50 -12.28
C ALA A 113 -10.03 -22.90 -11.63
N ASP A 114 -11.13 -22.85 -12.39
CA ASP A 114 -12.47 -23.21 -11.90
C ASP A 114 -12.55 -24.70 -11.50
N GLU A 115 -11.74 -25.57 -12.11
CA GLU A 115 -11.68 -27.00 -11.77
C GLU A 115 -10.75 -27.33 -10.59
N LEU A 116 -9.66 -26.57 -10.42
CA LEU A 116 -8.54 -26.95 -9.55
C LEU A 116 -8.34 -26.04 -8.35
N SER A 117 -9.05 -24.90 -8.28
CA SER A 117 -8.87 -23.91 -7.22
C SER A 117 -10.18 -23.34 -6.71
N ASP A 118 -10.20 -23.01 -5.43
CA ASP A 118 -11.32 -22.34 -4.75
C ASP A 118 -11.26 -20.82 -4.92
N PHE A 119 -10.05 -20.30 -5.01
CA PHE A 119 -9.79 -18.88 -5.18
C PHE A 119 -8.72 -18.69 -6.25
N ALA A 120 -9.07 -17.98 -7.32
CA ALA A 120 -8.16 -17.64 -8.41
C ALA A 120 -7.94 -16.13 -8.42
N PHE A 121 -6.71 -15.68 -8.59
CA PHE A 121 -6.41 -14.25 -8.76
C PHE A 121 -5.46 -13.97 -9.91
N ALA A 122 -5.46 -12.71 -10.33
CA ALA A 122 -4.51 -12.19 -11.31
C ALA A 122 -4.18 -10.74 -10.98
N GLU A 123 -3.01 -10.30 -11.46
CA GLU A 123 -2.57 -8.92 -11.34
C GLU A 123 -2.65 -8.21 -12.69
N CYS A 124 -3.49 -7.18 -12.75
CA CYS A 124 -3.74 -6.42 -13.96
C CYS A 124 -2.96 -5.10 -13.93
N ARG A 125 -1.92 -5.03 -14.74
CA ARG A 125 -1.14 -3.83 -15.05
C ARG A 125 -1.99 -2.57 -15.26
N SER A 126 -1.59 -1.46 -14.65
CA SER A 126 -2.22 -0.14 -14.82
C SER A 126 -1.65 0.66 -16.02
N ALA A 127 -0.57 0.20 -16.64
CA ALA A 127 -0.02 0.81 -17.85
C ALA A 127 -0.90 0.60 -19.09
N HIS A 128 -1.80 -0.40 -19.07
CA HIS A 128 -2.74 -0.67 -20.16
C HIS A 128 -4.04 -1.33 -19.65
N ALA A 129 -5.14 -1.17 -20.39
CA ALA A 129 -6.43 -1.78 -20.05
C ALA A 129 -6.59 -3.25 -20.50
N GLY A 130 -5.66 -3.82 -21.27
CA GLY A 130 -5.85 -5.11 -21.97
C GLY A 130 -6.23 -6.27 -21.05
N SER A 131 -5.40 -6.59 -20.06
CA SER A 131 -5.69 -7.66 -19.09
C SER A 131 -6.91 -7.34 -18.23
N GLN A 132 -7.10 -6.07 -17.83
CA GLN A 132 -8.27 -5.64 -17.07
C GLN A 132 -9.58 -5.99 -17.78
N VAL A 133 -9.67 -5.74 -19.10
CA VAL A 133 -10.85 -6.05 -19.92
C VAL A 133 -11.08 -7.56 -20.00
N ILE A 134 -10.02 -8.34 -20.24
CA ILE A 134 -10.10 -9.80 -20.38
C ILE A 134 -10.61 -10.44 -19.09
N PHE A 135 -9.95 -10.15 -17.95
CA PHE A 135 -10.33 -10.72 -16.66
C PHE A 135 -11.72 -10.28 -16.23
N HIS A 136 -12.08 -9.01 -16.43
CA HIS A 136 -13.43 -8.53 -16.12
C HIS A 136 -14.51 -9.28 -16.93
N ARG A 137 -14.29 -9.50 -18.23
CA ARG A 137 -15.21 -10.27 -19.09
C ARG A 137 -15.34 -11.73 -18.64
N LEU A 138 -14.27 -12.31 -18.12
CA LEU A 138 -14.23 -13.68 -17.62
C LEU A 138 -14.69 -13.82 -16.16
N GLY A 139 -15.34 -12.79 -15.62
CA GLY A 139 -15.96 -12.84 -14.30
C GLY A 139 -14.97 -12.78 -13.14
N PHE A 140 -13.83 -12.11 -13.33
CA PHE A 140 -12.98 -11.68 -12.23
C PHE A 140 -13.41 -10.30 -11.74
N HIS A 141 -13.27 -10.10 -10.43
CA HIS A 141 -13.72 -8.93 -9.71
C HIS A 141 -12.53 -8.24 -9.08
N VAL A 142 -12.43 -6.92 -9.24
CA VAL A 142 -11.37 -6.14 -8.60
C VAL A 142 -11.62 -6.05 -7.10
N VAL A 143 -10.56 -6.27 -6.33
CA VAL A 143 -10.61 -6.26 -4.87
C VAL A 143 -9.52 -5.37 -4.24
N GLY A 144 -8.77 -4.66 -5.09
CA GLY A 144 -7.78 -3.67 -4.68
C GLY A 144 -6.78 -3.37 -5.78
N ALA A 145 -5.72 -2.68 -5.40
CA ALA A 145 -4.58 -2.38 -6.26
C ALA A 145 -3.31 -2.29 -5.42
N GLU A 146 -2.21 -2.84 -5.91
CA GLU A 146 -0.89 -2.73 -5.30
C GLU A 146 -0.12 -1.59 -5.96
N PRO A 147 0.06 -0.45 -5.26
CA PRO A 147 0.76 0.70 -5.82
C PRO A 147 2.25 0.41 -5.93
N LEU A 148 2.85 0.74 -7.07
CA LEU A 148 4.30 0.61 -7.31
C LEU A 148 4.81 -0.83 -7.06
N ALA A 149 4.01 -1.83 -7.44
CA ALA A 149 4.29 -3.23 -7.17
C ALA A 149 5.58 -3.72 -7.87
N TYR A 150 5.91 -3.12 -9.01
CA TYR A 150 7.03 -3.48 -9.89
C TYR A 150 7.74 -2.27 -10.48
N GLU A 151 9.06 -2.38 -10.68
CA GLU A 151 9.88 -1.40 -11.40
C GLU A 151 10.07 -1.82 -12.88
N LEU A 152 9.20 -1.35 -13.79
CA LEU A 152 9.20 -1.72 -15.21
C LEU A 152 9.49 -0.50 -16.11
N GLY A 153 10.70 0.05 -16.02
CA GLY A 153 11.10 1.33 -16.66
C GLY A 153 10.47 2.58 -16.03
N ALA A 154 9.25 2.45 -15.51
CA ALA A 154 8.63 3.29 -14.52
C ALA A 154 7.89 2.40 -13.50
N TYR A 155 7.63 2.94 -12.30
CA TYR A 155 6.86 2.19 -11.30
C TYR A 155 5.43 1.98 -11.75
N GLU A 156 4.97 0.74 -11.61
CA GLU A 156 3.65 0.38 -12.04
C GLU A 156 2.77 -0.11 -10.89
N THR A 157 1.55 0.41 -10.84
CA THR A 157 0.47 -0.14 -10.02
C THR A 157 -0.15 -1.35 -10.73
N VAL A 158 -0.48 -2.40 -9.99
CA VAL A 158 -1.26 -3.52 -10.52
C VAL A 158 -2.59 -3.63 -9.77
N PHE A 159 -3.67 -3.90 -10.50
CA PHE A 159 -4.99 -4.16 -9.93
C PHE A 159 -5.11 -5.64 -9.57
N PHE A 160 -5.47 -5.91 -8.33
CA PHE A 160 -5.69 -7.27 -7.86
C PHE A 160 -7.13 -7.66 -8.16
N VAL A 161 -7.30 -8.66 -9.03
CA VAL A 161 -8.62 -9.19 -9.40
C VAL A 161 -8.73 -10.65 -8.99
N CYS A 162 -9.89 -11.06 -8.51
CA CYS A 162 -10.11 -12.45 -8.10
C CYS A 162 -11.45 -13.02 -8.57
N ARG A 163 -11.52 -14.34 -8.51
CA ARG A 163 -12.70 -15.15 -8.79
C ARG A 163 -12.78 -16.25 -7.74
N LEU A 164 -13.98 -16.50 -7.23
CA LEU A 164 -14.23 -17.44 -6.14
C LEU A 164 -15.16 -18.55 -6.57
N SER A 165 -14.84 -19.78 -6.18
CA SER A 165 -15.73 -20.94 -6.28
C SER A 165 -16.91 -20.80 -5.31
N GLU A 166 -17.93 -21.64 -5.48
CA GLU A 166 -19.01 -21.77 -4.49
C GLU A 166 -18.49 -22.27 -3.13
N GLY A 167 -17.55 -23.22 -3.16
CA GLY A 167 -16.88 -23.74 -1.95
C GLY A 167 -16.20 -22.63 -1.16
N ALA A 168 -15.47 -21.74 -1.85
CA ALA A 168 -14.83 -20.60 -1.22
C ALA A 168 -15.85 -19.65 -0.56
N ARG A 169 -17.02 -19.44 -1.17
CA ARG A 169 -18.06 -18.59 -0.58
C ARG A 169 -18.67 -19.22 0.67
N VAL A 170 -18.96 -20.51 0.62
CA VAL A 170 -19.60 -21.25 1.73
C VAL A 170 -18.67 -21.39 2.93
N LEU A 171 -17.37 -21.62 2.70
CA LEU A 171 -16.38 -21.80 3.75
C LEU A 171 -15.87 -20.46 4.33
N ARG A 172 -16.29 -19.32 3.79
CA ARG A 172 -15.83 -18.01 4.25
C ARG A 172 -16.21 -17.77 5.71
N ARG A 173 -15.22 -17.43 6.54
CA ARG A 173 -15.41 -16.90 7.89
C ARG A 173 -15.91 -15.45 7.80
N GLY A 174 -17.21 -15.27 8.02
CA GLY A 174 -17.88 -13.98 7.87
C GLY A 174 -17.75 -13.02 9.05
N ALA A 175 -18.34 -11.84 8.87
CA ALA A 175 -18.44 -10.73 9.82
C ALA A 175 -17.12 -10.28 10.49
N PRO A 176 -16.03 -10.07 9.72
CA PRO A 176 -14.77 -9.57 10.26
C PRO A 176 -14.95 -8.18 10.88
N LEU A 177 -14.23 -7.95 11.98
CA LEU A 177 -14.12 -6.65 12.62
C LEU A 177 -12.80 -6.00 12.17
N VAL A 178 -12.87 -4.93 11.38
CA VAL A 178 -11.70 -4.32 10.74
C VAL A 178 -11.39 -2.93 11.29
N ALA A 179 -10.14 -2.49 11.12
CA ALA A 179 -9.76 -1.11 11.39
C ALA A 179 -10.50 -0.14 10.45
N PRO A 180 -10.77 1.12 10.87
CA PRO A 180 -11.50 2.10 10.06
C PRO A 180 -10.93 2.28 8.65
N GLU A 181 -9.61 2.27 8.52
CA GLU A 181 -8.87 2.46 7.27
C GLU A 181 -9.13 1.34 6.25
N VAL A 182 -9.53 0.14 6.72
CA VAL A 182 -9.79 -1.04 5.88
C VAL A 182 -11.24 -1.08 5.38
N TYR A 183 -12.16 -0.43 6.10
CA TYR A 183 -13.60 -0.66 5.98
C TYR A 183 -14.15 -0.41 4.57
N GLU A 184 -13.85 0.74 3.95
CA GLU A 184 -14.34 1.08 2.61
C GLU A 184 -13.83 0.12 1.53
N LEU A 185 -12.57 -0.30 1.64
CA LEU A 185 -11.97 -1.27 0.71
C LEU A 185 -12.61 -2.65 0.87
N ALA A 186 -12.88 -3.07 2.11
CA ALA A 186 -13.55 -4.33 2.41
C ALA A 186 -14.99 -4.36 1.84
N CYS A 187 -15.77 -3.30 2.09
CA CYS A 187 -17.11 -3.16 1.55
C CYS A 187 -17.12 -3.23 0.02
N HIS A 188 -16.16 -2.55 -0.63
CA HIS A 188 -16.01 -2.58 -2.08
C HIS A 188 -15.70 -3.99 -2.61
N ALA A 189 -14.70 -4.66 -2.03
CA ALA A 189 -14.28 -5.99 -2.46
C ALA A 189 -15.39 -7.04 -2.27
N LEU A 190 -16.05 -7.08 -1.10
CA LEU A 190 -17.16 -7.99 -0.84
C LEU A 190 -18.32 -7.77 -1.82
N HIS A 191 -18.72 -6.52 -2.01
CA HIS A 191 -19.78 -6.16 -2.96
C HIS A 191 -19.44 -6.59 -4.39
N ASN A 192 -18.22 -6.29 -4.86
CA ASN A 192 -17.78 -6.65 -6.19
C ASN A 192 -17.77 -8.16 -6.42
N CYS A 193 -17.34 -8.93 -5.42
CA CYS A 193 -17.36 -10.40 -5.48
C CYS A 193 -18.79 -10.98 -5.34
N GLY A 194 -19.82 -10.17 -5.12
CA GLY A 194 -21.19 -10.66 -4.89
C GLY A 194 -21.33 -11.41 -3.56
N ILE A 195 -20.54 -11.03 -2.55
CA ILE A 195 -20.62 -11.55 -1.18
C ILE A 195 -21.41 -10.52 -0.36
N GLU A 196 -22.20 -11.00 0.61
CA GLU A 196 -22.87 -10.10 1.56
C GLU A 196 -21.85 -9.20 2.27
N VAL A 197 -22.12 -7.90 2.31
CA VAL A 197 -21.28 -6.93 3.01
C VAL A 197 -21.56 -7.02 4.51
N ASP A 198 -20.92 -7.98 5.16
CA ASP A 198 -21.06 -8.31 6.58
C ASP A 198 -19.93 -7.75 7.46
N VAL A 199 -18.94 -7.10 6.86
CA VAL A 199 -17.80 -6.49 7.55
C VAL A 199 -18.25 -5.39 8.50
N ARG A 200 -17.62 -5.33 9.68
CA ARG A 200 -17.89 -4.34 10.73
C ARG A 200 -16.66 -3.50 11.01
N VAL A 201 -16.86 -2.23 11.31
CA VAL A 201 -15.77 -1.33 11.72
C VAL A 201 -15.56 -1.39 13.23
N SER A 202 -14.30 -1.33 13.67
CA SER A 202 -13.91 -1.05 15.05
C SER A 202 -13.49 0.43 15.17
N PRO A 203 -14.37 1.34 15.63
CA PRO A 203 -14.04 2.78 15.69
C PRO A 203 -12.84 3.07 16.59
N ASP A 204 -12.68 2.26 17.64
CA ASP A 204 -11.60 2.36 18.63
C ASP A 204 -10.57 1.23 18.45
N ALA A 205 -10.30 0.80 17.21
CA ALA A 205 -9.32 -0.24 16.91
C ALA A 205 -7.98 0.08 17.62
N ARG A 206 -7.62 -0.74 18.62
CA ARG A 206 -6.41 -0.50 19.42
C ARG A 206 -5.23 -1.25 18.83
N PRO A 207 -4.11 -0.58 18.53
CA PRO A 207 -2.90 -1.28 18.14
C PRO A 207 -2.41 -2.16 19.30
N HIS A 208 -1.65 -3.19 18.97
CA HIS A 208 -0.89 -3.96 19.97
C HIS A 208 -0.06 -3.01 20.85
N PRO A 209 0.01 -3.24 22.18
CA PRO A 209 0.84 -2.43 23.06
C PRO A 209 2.32 -2.55 22.71
N VAL A 210 3.10 -1.50 23.01
CA VAL A 210 4.53 -1.44 22.72
C VAL A 210 5.32 -1.12 24.00
N GLU A 211 6.33 -1.93 24.28
CA GLU A 211 7.21 -1.82 25.44
C GLU A 211 8.49 -1.05 25.06
N ARG A 212 8.42 0.28 25.10
CA ARG A 212 9.53 1.16 24.70
C ARG A 212 10.60 1.34 25.79
N GLU A 213 10.20 1.25 27.06
CA GLU A 213 11.08 1.50 28.22
C GLU A 213 11.75 0.23 28.75
N ARG A 214 11.51 -0.93 28.11
CA ARG A 214 12.07 -2.23 28.48
C ARG A 214 13.40 -2.46 27.76
N ASP A 215 14.50 -2.23 28.47
CA ASP A 215 15.87 -2.43 27.97
C ASP A 215 16.27 -3.91 27.88
N ASP A 216 15.59 -4.81 28.59
CA ASP A 216 15.83 -6.27 28.51
C ASP A 216 15.34 -6.88 27.20
N LEU A 217 14.53 -6.15 26.44
CA LEU A 217 14.04 -6.57 25.14
C LEU A 217 15.07 -6.25 24.06
N VAL A 218 15.61 -7.29 23.42
CA VAL A 218 16.66 -7.17 22.39
C VAL A 218 16.16 -7.78 21.09
N LEU A 219 16.25 -7.01 20.00
CA LEU A 219 15.98 -7.49 18.64
C LEU A 219 17.30 -7.96 18.00
N GLU A 220 17.31 -9.15 17.43
CA GLU A 220 18.47 -9.71 16.74
C GLU A 220 18.06 -10.58 15.55
N ASP A 221 18.97 -10.81 14.61
CA ASP A 221 18.82 -11.86 13.59
C ASP A 221 18.74 -13.24 14.27
N MET A 222 17.81 -14.05 13.80
CA MET A 222 17.60 -15.39 14.33
C MET A 222 18.76 -16.32 13.95
N GLN A 223 19.36 -16.96 14.96
CA GLN A 223 20.31 -18.05 14.78
C GLN A 223 19.58 -19.38 14.52
N SER A 224 20.17 -20.31 13.77
CA SER A 224 19.53 -21.60 13.39
C SER A 224 18.99 -22.40 14.60
N ARG A 225 19.67 -22.34 15.75
CA ARG A 225 19.26 -22.99 17.00
C ARG A 225 18.00 -22.39 17.64
N GLN A 226 17.55 -21.20 17.23
CA GLN A 226 16.36 -20.54 17.79
C GLN A 226 15.09 -20.84 16.98
N HIS A 227 15.22 -21.38 15.76
CA HIS A 227 14.11 -21.67 14.85
C HIS A 227 13.06 -22.60 15.50
N TYR A 228 13.49 -23.66 16.19
CA TYR A 228 12.56 -24.59 16.86
C TYR A 228 11.68 -23.91 17.93
N ARG A 229 12.16 -22.84 18.58
CA ARG A 229 11.39 -22.11 19.60
C ARG A 229 10.29 -21.27 18.97
N LEU A 230 10.58 -20.65 17.82
CA LEU A 230 9.59 -19.94 17.03
C LEU A 230 8.50 -20.88 16.53
N LEU A 231 8.88 -22.02 15.94
CA LEU A 231 7.92 -23.04 15.51
C LEU A 231 7.04 -23.55 16.67
N ARG A 232 7.60 -23.68 17.88
CA ARG A 232 6.84 -24.09 19.06
C ARG A 232 5.87 -23.01 19.55
N MET A 233 6.28 -21.73 19.54
CA MET A 233 5.39 -20.60 19.86
C MET A 233 4.29 -20.43 18.80
N GLY A 234 4.61 -20.67 17.53
CA GLY A 234 3.69 -20.58 16.39
C GLY A 234 2.60 -21.66 16.37
N ARG A 235 2.73 -22.77 17.13
CA ARG A 235 1.74 -23.87 17.13
C ARG A 235 0.31 -23.43 17.51
N GLN A 236 0.16 -22.45 18.41
CA GLN A 236 -1.16 -21.93 18.76
C GLN A 236 -1.65 -20.86 17.76
N HIS A 237 -0.72 -20.11 17.16
CA HIS A 237 -1.01 -19.06 16.18
C HIS A 237 -1.28 -19.58 14.77
N PHE A 238 -0.97 -20.85 14.49
CA PHE A 238 -1.32 -21.50 13.23
C PHE A 238 -2.83 -21.63 13.03
N LEU A 239 -3.61 -21.69 14.12
CA LEU A 239 -5.06 -21.84 14.06
C LEU A 239 -5.80 -20.50 13.86
N ASP A 240 -5.14 -19.38 14.18
CA ASP A 240 -5.71 -18.03 14.06
C ASP A 240 -4.57 -17.02 13.81
N PRO A 241 -3.95 -17.05 12.62
CA PRO A 241 -2.76 -16.24 12.35
C PRO A 241 -3.14 -14.77 12.15
N ASP A 242 -2.29 -13.85 12.63
CA ASP A 242 -2.45 -12.42 12.35
C ASP A 242 -1.99 -12.05 10.94
N VAL A 243 -0.97 -12.75 10.44
CA VAL A 243 -0.34 -12.54 9.14
C VAL A 243 -0.26 -13.88 8.43
N PHE A 244 -0.65 -13.90 7.17
CA PHE A 244 -0.59 -15.08 6.31
C PHE A 244 0.73 -15.12 5.53
N GLY A 245 1.26 -16.33 5.36
CA GLY A 245 2.49 -16.58 4.62
C GLY A 245 2.59 -18.03 4.17
N SER A 246 3.52 -18.30 3.26
CA SER A 246 3.68 -19.60 2.58
C SER A 246 4.43 -20.63 3.43
N PHE A 247 3.96 -20.94 4.65
CA PHE A 247 4.45 -22.07 5.43
C PHE A 247 3.86 -23.38 4.91
N ARG A 248 4.58 -24.50 5.08
CA ARG A 248 4.04 -25.86 4.89
C ARG A 248 4.15 -26.66 6.16
N LEU A 249 3.12 -27.44 6.50
CA LEU A 249 3.24 -28.55 7.45
C LEU A 249 3.56 -29.85 6.69
N GLU A 250 4.82 -30.31 6.75
CA GLU A 250 5.22 -31.61 6.22
C GLU A 250 5.65 -32.53 7.37
N HIS A 251 4.97 -33.67 7.52
CA HIS A 251 5.32 -34.71 8.50
C HIS A 251 5.43 -34.18 9.95
N GLY A 252 4.57 -33.24 10.34
CA GLY A 252 4.55 -32.64 11.67
C GLY A 252 5.62 -31.56 11.91
N ASN A 253 6.36 -31.16 10.88
CA ASN A 253 7.34 -30.07 10.91
C ASN A 253 6.94 -28.95 9.95
N LEU A 254 7.11 -27.70 10.39
CA LEU A 254 6.91 -26.52 9.56
C LEU A 254 8.13 -26.33 8.64
N LYS A 255 7.93 -26.19 7.33
CA LYS A 255 8.98 -25.92 6.33
C LYS A 255 8.69 -24.63 5.56
N LEU A 256 9.76 -23.91 5.23
CA LEU A 256 9.76 -22.66 4.45
C LEU A 256 9.97 -22.96 2.96
N LYS A 257 9.19 -22.31 2.10
CA LYS A 257 9.34 -22.38 0.62
C LYS A 257 10.36 -21.35 0.09
N GLN A 258 10.64 -20.28 0.83
CA GLN A 258 11.44 -19.15 0.34
C GLN A 258 12.93 -19.32 0.65
N HIS A 259 13.73 -19.51 -0.41
CA HIS A 259 15.19 -19.67 -0.34
C HIS A 259 15.94 -18.44 0.21
N ALA A 260 15.27 -17.29 0.38
CA ALA A 260 15.82 -16.04 0.91
C ALA A 260 15.11 -15.54 2.19
N ALA A 261 14.42 -16.43 2.91
CA ALA A 261 13.74 -16.08 4.16
C ALA A 261 14.73 -15.62 5.25
N ARG A 262 14.52 -14.41 5.77
CA ARG A 262 15.21 -13.85 6.93
C ARG A 262 14.26 -13.76 8.11
N TYR A 263 14.85 -13.78 9.31
CA TYR A 263 14.11 -13.81 10.56
C TYR A 263 14.73 -12.90 11.60
N LEU A 264 13.92 -12.07 12.22
CA LEU A 264 14.29 -11.33 13.43
C LEU A 264 13.54 -11.91 14.62
N VAL A 265 14.21 -11.98 15.76
CA VAL A 265 13.63 -12.42 17.03
C VAL A 265 13.73 -11.34 18.08
N LEU A 266 12.68 -11.22 18.89
CA LEU A 266 12.70 -10.43 20.11
C LEU A 266 13.03 -11.37 21.29
N ARG A 267 14.07 -11.03 22.04
CA ARG A 267 14.45 -11.74 23.27
C ARG A 267 14.15 -10.92 24.51
N SER A 268 13.80 -11.61 25.59
CA SER A 268 13.83 -11.09 26.95
C SER A 268 14.78 -11.98 27.76
N GLY A 269 15.94 -11.44 28.15
CA GLY A 269 17.02 -12.26 28.72
C GLY A 269 17.42 -13.39 27.77
N GLU A 270 17.37 -14.65 28.23
CA GLU A 270 17.69 -15.84 27.41
C GLU A 270 16.52 -16.41 26.59
N ALA A 271 15.30 -15.91 26.80
CA ALA A 271 14.10 -16.41 26.13
C ALA A 271 13.84 -15.65 24.83
N VAL A 272 13.50 -16.38 23.77
CA VAL A 272 12.87 -15.81 22.57
C VAL A 272 11.39 -15.65 22.91
N VAL A 273 10.85 -14.45 22.76
CA VAL A 273 9.46 -14.13 23.11
C VAL A 273 8.60 -13.75 21.91
N ALA A 274 9.21 -13.40 20.78
CA ALA A 274 8.53 -13.16 19.52
C ALA A 274 9.49 -13.30 18.33
N GLY A 275 8.96 -13.44 17.11
CA GLY A 275 9.74 -13.33 15.88
C GLY A 275 8.90 -13.04 14.64
N ILE A 276 9.58 -12.50 13.64
CA ILE A 276 9.02 -12.01 12.38
C ILE A 276 9.86 -12.54 11.23
N GLY A 277 9.19 -13.12 10.23
CA GLY A 277 9.81 -13.69 9.03
C GLY A 277 9.51 -12.82 7.82
N PHE A 278 10.53 -12.54 7.01
CA PHE A 278 10.39 -11.73 5.80
C PHE A 278 11.36 -12.14 4.69
N THR A 279 11.04 -11.79 3.45
CA THR A 279 11.98 -11.83 2.31
C THR A 279 12.38 -10.44 1.87
N TRP A 280 13.56 -10.38 1.24
CA TRP A 280 14.09 -9.21 0.56
C TRP A 280 14.26 -9.51 -0.93
N ASP A 281 13.70 -8.64 -1.77
CA ASP A 281 13.96 -8.59 -3.20
C ASP A 281 14.86 -7.38 -3.48
N ASP A 282 16.06 -7.64 -4.00
CA ASP A 282 17.07 -6.62 -4.25
C ASP A 282 16.80 -5.82 -5.54
N VAL A 283 16.02 -6.38 -6.47
CA VAL A 283 15.66 -5.74 -7.74
C VAL A 283 14.56 -4.71 -7.50
N ASP A 284 13.43 -5.14 -6.93
CA ASP A 284 12.30 -4.24 -6.63
C ASP A 284 12.50 -3.46 -5.31
N ARG A 285 13.56 -3.75 -4.56
CA ARG A 285 13.83 -3.22 -3.21
C ARG A 285 12.62 -3.39 -2.29
N LYS A 286 12.07 -4.60 -2.31
CA LYS A 286 10.77 -4.95 -1.73
C LYS A 286 10.95 -5.93 -0.58
N VAL A 287 10.30 -5.63 0.53
CA VAL A 287 10.18 -6.54 1.67
C VAL A 287 8.78 -7.13 1.71
N LYS A 288 8.69 -8.47 1.82
CA LYS A 288 7.43 -9.16 2.13
C LYS A 288 7.55 -9.85 3.48
N VAL A 289 6.80 -9.40 4.47
CA VAL A 289 6.65 -10.11 5.75
C VAL A 289 5.63 -11.21 5.57
N PHE A 290 5.99 -12.42 5.97
CA PHE A 290 5.16 -13.61 5.81
C PHE A 290 4.89 -14.32 7.14
N GLU A 291 5.54 -13.92 8.24
CA GLU A 291 5.29 -14.50 9.57
C GLU A 291 5.35 -13.44 10.65
N LEU A 292 4.43 -13.51 11.60
CA LEU A 292 4.45 -12.72 12.83
C LEU A 292 3.94 -13.58 13.99
N VAL A 293 4.81 -13.92 14.92
CA VAL A 293 4.47 -14.75 16.09
C VAL A 293 5.04 -14.16 17.37
N ALA A 294 4.26 -14.20 18.44
CA ALA A 294 4.66 -13.65 19.74
C ALA A 294 3.99 -14.40 20.89
N ALA A 295 4.64 -14.48 22.04
CA ALA A 295 4.08 -15.09 23.23
C ALA A 295 2.88 -14.29 23.81
N ASP A 296 2.87 -12.97 23.62
CA ASP A 296 1.73 -12.11 23.98
C ASP A 296 1.62 -10.86 23.07
N ALA A 297 0.53 -10.10 23.23
CA ALA A 297 0.26 -8.92 22.42
C ALA A 297 1.30 -7.79 22.58
N ARG A 298 1.91 -7.63 23.76
CA ARG A 298 2.90 -6.57 24.02
C ARG A 298 4.21 -6.87 23.28
N TYR A 299 4.63 -8.13 23.28
CA TYR A 299 5.79 -8.55 22.49
C TYR A 299 5.50 -8.46 20.99
N LYS A 300 4.26 -8.72 20.56
CA LYS A 300 3.85 -8.57 19.16
C LYS A 300 3.96 -7.12 18.68
N GLY A 301 3.39 -6.17 19.42
CA GLY A 301 3.48 -4.74 19.09
C GLY A 301 4.92 -4.22 19.14
N THR A 302 5.70 -4.65 20.15
CA THR A 302 7.12 -4.28 20.27
C THR A 302 7.97 -4.84 19.14
N LEU A 303 7.74 -6.10 18.76
CA LEU A 303 8.41 -6.73 17.63
C LEU A 303 8.08 -6.01 16.31
N LEU A 304 6.80 -5.72 16.04
CA LEU A 304 6.40 -4.99 14.83
C LEU A 304 7.11 -3.64 14.74
N GLU A 305 7.07 -2.83 15.80
CA GLU A 305 7.70 -1.50 15.80
C GLU A 305 9.22 -1.59 15.58
N ARG A 306 9.92 -2.44 16.36
CA ARG A 306 11.38 -2.54 16.30
C ARG A 306 11.87 -3.23 15.02
N ALA A 307 11.18 -4.27 14.55
CA ALA A 307 11.59 -5.00 13.35
C ALA A 307 11.37 -4.20 12.08
N ILE A 308 10.24 -3.49 11.94
CA ILE A 308 10.04 -2.59 10.80
C ILE A 308 11.10 -1.49 10.79
N ALA A 309 11.40 -0.86 11.92
CA ALA A 309 12.46 0.14 12.01
C ALA A 309 13.85 -0.43 11.66
N HIS A 310 14.15 -1.66 12.09
CA HIS A 310 15.40 -2.35 11.77
C HIS A 310 15.51 -2.66 10.27
N ILE A 311 14.47 -3.23 9.68
CA ILE A 311 14.38 -3.51 8.24
C ILE A 311 14.56 -2.22 7.43
N GLU A 312 13.91 -1.13 7.87
CA GLU A 312 14.04 0.17 7.22
C GLU A 312 15.46 0.74 7.28
N ALA A 313 16.14 0.59 8.42
CA ALA A 313 17.49 1.08 8.60
C ALA A 313 18.53 0.23 7.87
N GLU A 314 18.34 -1.09 7.82
CA GLU A 314 19.30 -2.03 7.24
C GLU A 314 19.18 -2.13 5.72
N LEU A 315 17.95 -2.26 5.20
CA LEU A 315 17.70 -2.56 3.79
C LEU A 315 17.29 -1.35 2.98
N ASP A 316 16.85 -0.27 3.64
CA ASP A 316 16.23 0.90 3.00
C ASP A 316 15.20 0.49 1.93
N PRO A 317 14.18 -0.30 2.29
CA PRO A 317 13.20 -0.80 1.35
C PRO A 317 12.39 0.35 0.75
N ARG A 318 12.00 0.22 -0.51
CA ARG A 318 11.05 1.14 -1.15
C ARG A 318 9.60 0.77 -0.82
N TYR A 319 9.38 -0.51 -0.56
CA TYR A 319 8.07 -1.12 -0.38
C TYR A 319 8.16 -2.21 0.69
N ILE A 320 7.26 -2.18 1.67
CA ILE A 320 7.09 -3.25 2.65
C ILE A 320 5.63 -3.71 2.60
N ALA A 321 5.38 -5.01 2.47
CA ALA A 321 4.04 -5.59 2.46
C ALA A 321 3.83 -6.73 3.46
N LEU A 322 2.58 -6.83 3.92
CA LEU A 322 2.06 -7.92 4.74
C LEU A 322 0.67 -8.33 4.23
N ASP A 323 0.39 -9.63 4.24
CA ASP A 323 -0.95 -10.17 4.02
C ASP A 323 -1.57 -10.45 5.40
N VAL A 324 -2.49 -9.60 5.85
CA VAL A 324 -3.01 -9.57 7.23
C VAL A 324 -4.37 -10.25 7.30
N ASN A 325 -4.63 -11.00 8.36
CA ASN A 325 -5.95 -11.55 8.63
C ASN A 325 -6.97 -10.43 8.88
N ALA A 326 -8.11 -10.43 8.16
CA ALA A 326 -9.16 -9.45 8.33
C ALA A 326 -9.75 -9.42 9.76
N HIS A 327 -9.64 -10.52 10.51
CA HIS A 327 -10.04 -10.59 11.92
C HIS A 327 -8.95 -10.10 12.90
N ALA A 328 -7.72 -9.83 12.44
CA ALA A 328 -6.63 -9.34 13.27
C ALA A 328 -6.64 -7.80 13.39
N THR A 329 -7.73 -7.23 13.91
CA THR A 329 -7.95 -5.77 14.00
C THR A 329 -6.80 -5.03 14.70
N ALA A 330 -6.22 -5.61 15.75
CA ALA A 330 -5.10 -5.01 16.48
C ALA A 330 -3.82 -4.94 15.65
N THR A 331 -3.59 -5.93 14.79
CA THR A 331 -2.45 -5.94 13.85
C THR A 331 -2.67 -4.92 12.74
N GLN A 332 -3.88 -4.83 12.19
CA GLN A 332 -4.24 -3.78 11.24
C GLN A 332 -3.98 -2.38 11.84
N ALA A 333 -4.47 -2.12 13.06
CA ALA A 333 -4.27 -0.84 13.76
C ALA A 333 -2.79 -0.55 14.08
N SER A 334 -2.01 -1.58 14.46
CA SER A 334 -0.56 -1.45 14.64
C SER A 334 0.15 -1.07 13.33
N LEU A 335 -0.23 -1.68 12.22
CA LEU A 335 0.35 -1.40 10.91
C LEU A 335 -0.01 0.00 10.41
N VAL A 336 -1.27 0.43 10.55
CA VAL A 336 -1.68 1.83 10.27
C VAL A 336 -0.81 2.81 11.06
N ARG A 337 -0.61 2.57 12.36
CA ARG A 337 0.26 3.41 13.20
C ARG A 337 1.70 3.46 12.71
N LEU A 338 2.19 2.37 12.11
CA LEU A 338 3.54 2.28 11.54
C LEU A 338 3.63 2.85 10.11
N GLY A 339 2.54 3.39 9.56
CA GLY A 339 2.49 4.01 8.24
C GLY A 339 2.13 3.04 7.10
N PHE A 340 1.51 1.91 7.40
CA PHE A 340 0.99 1.00 6.38
C PHE A 340 -0.45 1.35 6.00
N ALA A 341 -0.75 1.34 4.70
CA ALA A 341 -2.08 1.53 4.14
C ALA A 341 -2.66 0.20 3.63
N PRO A 342 -3.96 -0.07 3.79
CA PRO A 342 -4.60 -1.18 3.09
C PRO A 342 -4.67 -0.91 1.59
N CYS A 343 -4.38 -1.92 0.77
CA CYS A 343 -4.33 -1.79 -0.68
C CYS A 343 -5.09 -2.91 -1.43
N VAL A 344 -5.27 -4.08 -0.81
CA VAL A 344 -6.13 -5.16 -1.32
C VAL A 344 -6.92 -5.76 -0.16
N TYR A 345 -8.21 -6.05 -0.40
CA TYR A 345 -9.03 -6.88 0.49
C TYR A 345 -9.49 -8.13 -0.27
N ALA A 346 -8.81 -9.26 -0.12
CA ALA A 346 -9.13 -10.49 -0.84
C ALA A 346 -10.06 -11.39 0.01
N PRO A 347 -11.37 -11.48 -0.30
CA PRO A 347 -12.29 -12.27 0.50
C PRO A 347 -12.05 -13.77 0.32
N SER A 348 -12.18 -14.53 1.41
CA SER A 348 -12.09 -16.00 1.40
C SER A 348 -10.84 -16.58 0.73
N MET A 349 -9.72 -15.87 0.80
CA MET A 349 -8.51 -16.23 0.07
C MET A 349 -7.76 -17.39 0.74
N VAL A 350 -7.54 -17.35 2.05
CA VAL A 350 -6.66 -18.33 2.75
C VAL A 350 -7.50 -19.37 3.47
N TYR A 351 -7.16 -20.65 3.36
CA TYR A 351 -7.87 -21.74 4.03
C TYR A 351 -7.11 -22.19 5.27
N VAL A 352 -7.77 -22.14 6.43
CA VAL A 352 -7.20 -22.61 7.70
C VAL A 352 -8.24 -23.47 8.40
N MET A 353 -7.93 -24.76 8.56
CA MET A 353 -8.65 -25.70 9.43
C MET A 353 -10.18 -25.75 9.22
N GLY A 354 -10.65 -25.72 7.96
CA GLY A 354 -12.07 -25.86 7.64
C GLY A 354 -12.79 -24.54 7.36
N GLU A 355 -12.15 -23.40 7.58
CA GLU A 355 -12.69 -22.09 7.24
C GLU A 355 -11.75 -21.35 6.28
N ARG A 356 -12.30 -20.42 5.51
CA ARG A 356 -11.55 -19.52 4.64
C ARG A 356 -11.60 -18.09 5.15
N PHE A 357 -10.45 -17.45 5.23
CA PHE A 357 -10.28 -16.13 5.82
C PHE A 357 -10.15 -15.06 4.75
N ASP A 358 -10.73 -13.90 5.04
CA ASP A 358 -10.48 -12.68 4.28
C ASP A 358 -9.07 -12.16 4.60
N VAL A 359 -8.37 -11.70 3.57
CA VAL A 359 -7.00 -11.16 3.65
C VAL A 359 -7.01 -9.67 3.36
N VAL A 360 -6.32 -8.89 4.19
CA VAL A 360 -6.05 -7.47 3.99
C VAL A 360 -4.57 -7.31 3.67
N LYS A 361 -4.24 -7.03 2.40
CA LYS A 361 -2.88 -6.68 2.04
C LYS A 361 -2.61 -5.24 2.45
N MET A 362 -1.61 -5.04 3.30
CA MET A 362 -1.21 -3.72 3.80
C MET A 362 0.22 -3.40 3.37
N VAL A 363 0.44 -2.16 2.93
CA VAL A 363 1.71 -1.72 2.34
C VAL A 363 2.22 -0.45 2.98
N LYS A 364 3.53 -0.37 3.22
CA LYS A 364 4.22 0.87 3.58
C LYS A 364 5.11 1.27 2.42
N LEU A 365 4.81 2.43 1.85
CA LEU A 365 5.61 3.03 0.78
C LEU A 365 6.63 3.98 1.39
N ARG A 366 7.88 3.82 0.97
CA ARG A 366 9.03 4.62 1.40
C ARG A 366 9.46 5.62 0.32
N GLN A 367 8.60 5.84 -0.67
CA GLN A 367 8.78 6.76 -1.77
C GLN A 367 7.44 7.43 -2.12
N GLU A 368 7.50 8.56 -2.82
CA GLU A 368 6.31 9.26 -3.25
C GLU A 368 5.45 8.35 -4.14
N PRO A 369 4.19 8.13 -3.78
CA PRO A 369 3.32 7.27 -4.55
C PRO A 369 2.95 8.03 -5.83
N ARG A 370 3.66 7.76 -6.93
CA ARG A 370 3.37 8.29 -8.27
C ARG A 370 2.04 7.71 -8.81
N LEU A 371 0.92 8.03 -8.16
CA LEU A 371 -0.42 7.48 -8.41
C LEU A 371 -1.18 8.27 -9.48
N ASP A 372 -0.45 8.73 -10.49
CA ASP A 372 -0.98 9.49 -11.62
C ASP A 372 -0.78 8.68 -12.90
N HIS A 373 -1.65 8.90 -13.89
CA HIS A 373 -1.58 8.25 -15.22
C HIS A 373 -1.99 6.77 -15.30
N TRP A 374 -2.83 6.27 -14.39
CA TRP A 374 -3.36 4.91 -14.51
C TRP A 374 -4.36 4.79 -15.67
N VAL A 375 -4.12 3.83 -16.57
CA VAL A 375 -5.08 3.42 -17.59
C VAL A 375 -6.03 2.41 -16.98
N VAL A 376 -7.20 2.89 -16.55
CA VAL A 376 -8.21 2.09 -15.83
C VAL A 376 -9.52 1.99 -16.59
N ILE A 377 -10.07 0.78 -16.67
CA ILE A 377 -11.47 0.58 -17.08
C ILE A 377 -12.42 0.97 -15.93
N ASP A 378 -13.69 1.22 -16.24
CA ASP A 378 -14.66 1.70 -15.24
C ASP A 378 -14.83 0.73 -14.06
N ALA A 379 -14.75 -0.58 -14.31
CA ALA A 379 -14.80 -1.60 -13.27
C ALA A 379 -13.68 -1.44 -12.21
N MET A 380 -12.51 -0.90 -12.59
CA MET A 380 -11.35 -0.73 -11.71
C MET A 380 -11.34 0.61 -10.97
N ARG A 381 -12.16 1.58 -11.40
CA ARG A 381 -12.07 2.99 -11.00
C ARG A 381 -12.30 3.20 -9.50
N ARG A 382 -13.26 2.48 -8.89
CA ARG A 382 -13.54 2.63 -7.45
C ARG A 382 -12.38 2.11 -6.59
N ALA A 383 -11.86 0.92 -6.90
CA ALA A 383 -10.68 0.37 -6.22
C ALA A 383 -9.47 1.31 -6.35
N ALA A 384 -9.24 1.87 -7.54
CA ALA A 384 -8.19 2.85 -7.78
C ALA A 384 -8.29 4.06 -6.82
N VAL A 385 -9.47 4.67 -6.71
CA VAL A 385 -9.69 5.82 -5.83
C VAL A 385 -9.48 5.44 -4.36
N LEU A 386 -10.06 4.33 -3.90
CA LEU A 386 -9.94 3.89 -2.51
C LEU A 386 -8.49 3.63 -2.09
N VAL A 387 -7.71 2.95 -2.95
CA VAL A 387 -6.29 2.70 -2.67
C VAL A 387 -5.49 3.99 -2.73
N LYS A 388 -5.77 4.87 -3.71
CA LYS A 388 -5.11 6.17 -3.81
C LYS A 388 -5.32 6.98 -2.54
N ASP A 389 -6.56 7.09 -2.09
CA ASP A 389 -6.92 7.82 -0.88
C ASP A 389 -6.27 7.19 0.37
N ALA A 390 -6.37 5.87 0.55
CA ALA A 390 -5.76 5.17 1.70
C ALA A 390 -4.24 5.35 1.78
N VAL A 391 -3.54 5.22 0.65
CA VAL A 391 -2.09 5.38 0.57
C VAL A 391 -1.70 6.83 0.82
N TRP A 392 -2.40 7.79 0.20
CA TRP A 392 -2.15 9.21 0.43
C TRP A 392 -2.46 9.62 1.85
N ASP A 393 -3.56 9.17 2.45
CA ASP A 393 -3.95 9.52 3.81
C ASP A 393 -3.00 8.93 4.84
N THR A 394 -2.43 7.75 4.58
CA THR A 394 -1.40 7.16 5.45
C THR A 394 -0.03 7.82 5.24
N ALA A 395 0.37 8.09 3.99
CA ALA A 395 1.62 8.79 3.67
C ALA A 395 1.61 10.23 4.22
N ARG A 396 0.49 10.95 4.03
CA ARG A 396 0.21 12.24 4.65
C ARG A 396 0.11 12.07 6.15
N GLY A 397 -0.57 11.07 6.67
CA GLY A 397 -0.65 10.75 8.09
C GLY A 397 0.72 10.62 8.75
N SER A 398 1.74 10.08 8.07
CA SER A 398 3.11 10.01 8.60
C SER A 398 3.92 11.31 8.50
N THR A 399 3.67 12.13 7.47
CA THR A 399 4.34 13.43 7.27
C THR A 399 3.70 14.50 8.15
N VAL A 400 2.38 14.50 8.22
CA VAL A 400 1.55 15.28 9.11
C VAL A 400 1.80 14.78 10.54
N ASP A 401 1.51 13.56 10.98
CA ASP A 401 1.69 13.19 12.42
C ASP A 401 3.09 13.44 13.00
N ARG A 402 4.18 13.35 12.20
CA ARG A 402 5.54 13.65 12.69
C ARG A 402 5.85 15.14 12.74
N ILE A 403 5.52 15.89 11.69
CA ILE A 403 5.81 17.33 11.60
C ILE A 403 4.77 18.11 12.39
N THR A 404 3.49 17.77 12.20
CA THR A 404 2.31 18.37 12.82
C THR A 404 2.37 18.40 14.33
N ARG A 405 2.84 17.36 15.03
CA ARG A 405 3.05 17.42 16.50
C ARG A 405 4.01 18.54 16.94
N GLU A 406 5.00 18.84 16.10
CA GLU A 406 6.00 19.89 16.35
C GLU A 406 5.55 21.25 15.81
N LEU A 407 4.53 21.29 14.96
CA LEU A 407 3.91 22.52 14.50
C LEU A 407 3.16 23.18 15.66
N SER A 408 3.40 24.47 15.82
CA SER A 408 2.80 25.28 16.89
C SER A 408 1.27 25.19 16.94
N LEU A 409 0.60 25.00 15.79
CA LEU A 409 -0.85 24.87 15.68
C LEU A 409 -1.45 23.62 16.36
N PHE A 410 -0.75 22.48 16.34
CA PHE A 410 -1.31 21.18 16.77
C PHE A 410 -0.77 20.71 18.12
N ARG A 411 0.03 21.54 18.78
CA ARG A 411 0.60 21.25 20.09
C ARG A 411 -0.49 20.93 21.10
N GLY A 412 -0.37 19.78 21.77
CA GLY A 412 -1.33 19.35 22.82
C GLY A 412 -2.59 18.66 22.30
N LEU A 413 -2.74 18.45 20.99
CA LEU A 413 -3.79 17.59 20.44
C LEU A 413 -3.49 16.10 20.67
N ARG A 414 -4.55 15.30 20.81
CA ARG A 414 -4.44 13.83 20.84
C ARG A 414 -4.20 13.32 19.43
N ASP A 415 -3.56 12.15 19.33
CA ASP A 415 -3.21 11.51 18.05
C ASP A 415 -4.40 11.39 17.08
N ALA A 416 -5.58 11.01 17.58
CA ALA A 416 -6.79 10.93 16.75
C ALA A 416 -7.20 12.30 16.19
N ASP A 417 -7.07 13.37 16.96
CA ASP A 417 -7.45 14.72 16.55
C ASP A 417 -6.41 15.33 15.59
N VAL A 418 -5.12 15.01 15.78
CA VAL A 418 -4.04 15.37 14.84
C VAL A 418 -4.30 14.77 13.47
N ARG A 419 -4.61 13.46 13.39
CA ARG A 419 -4.96 12.81 12.12
C ARG A 419 -6.19 13.43 11.48
N THR A 420 -7.22 13.67 12.29
CA THR A 420 -8.51 14.21 11.84
C THR A 420 -8.39 15.63 11.27
N LEU A 421 -7.61 16.51 11.89
CA LEU A 421 -7.34 17.85 11.36
C LEU A 421 -6.33 17.81 10.21
N GLY A 422 -5.34 16.94 10.33
CA GLY A 422 -4.29 16.70 9.36
C GLY A 422 -4.79 16.29 7.98
N ALA A 423 -5.73 15.33 7.94
CA ALA A 423 -6.37 14.85 6.72
C ALA A 423 -7.17 15.94 5.97
N ARG A 424 -7.54 17.02 6.65
CA ARG A 424 -8.24 18.16 6.05
C ARG A 424 -7.31 19.22 5.50
N CYS A 425 -6.02 19.14 5.80
CA CYS A 425 -5.06 20.10 5.30
C CYS A 425 -4.54 19.67 3.93
N ARG A 426 -4.20 20.65 3.09
CA ARG A 426 -3.52 20.44 1.81
C ARG A 426 -2.05 20.80 1.92
N GLU A 427 -1.21 20.10 1.19
CA GLU A 427 0.20 20.47 1.07
C GLU A 427 0.42 21.18 -0.27
N LEU A 428 1.07 22.34 -0.24
CA LEU A 428 1.45 23.12 -1.42
C LEU A 428 2.95 23.43 -1.38
N SER A 429 3.60 23.36 -2.55
CA SER A 429 5.01 23.71 -2.71
C SER A 429 5.17 25.02 -3.46
N TYR A 430 6.14 25.82 -3.05
CA TYR A 430 6.46 27.13 -3.64
C TYR A 430 7.97 27.26 -3.88
N ALA A 431 8.34 27.81 -5.03
CA ALA A 431 9.71 28.18 -5.37
C ALA A 431 10.12 29.52 -4.73
N PRO A 432 11.43 29.78 -4.52
CA PRO A 432 11.90 31.07 -4.05
C PRO A 432 11.37 32.23 -4.93
N GLY A 433 10.83 33.25 -4.28
CA GLY A 433 10.25 34.43 -4.92
C GLY A 433 8.75 34.33 -5.22
N GLU A 434 8.16 33.13 -5.19
CA GLU A 434 6.72 32.95 -5.45
C GLU A 434 5.86 33.57 -4.35
N VAL A 435 4.75 34.18 -4.76
CA VAL A 435 3.75 34.77 -3.86
C VAL A 435 2.79 33.67 -3.42
N VAL A 436 2.75 33.41 -2.12
CA VAL A 436 1.78 32.50 -1.50
C VAL A 436 0.39 33.14 -1.50
N PHE A 437 0.31 34.42 -1.10
CA PHE A 437 -0.87 35.26 -1.26
C PHE A 437 -0.48 36.73 -1.25
N GLY A 438 -1.29 37.58 -1.91
CA GLY A 438 -1.10 39.03 -1.95
C GLY A 438 -1.89 39.77 -0.88
N GLU A 439 -1.39 40.95 -0.48
CA GLU A 439 -2.16 41.89 0.33
C GLU A 439 -3.50 42.24 -0.34
N GLY A 440 -4.58 42.33 0.45
CA GLY A 440 -5.93 42.62 -0.02
C GLY A 440 -6.65 41.44 -0.69
N THR A 441 -6.00 40.28 -0.86
CA THR A 441 -6.67 39.10 -1.44
C THR A 441 -7.78 38.59 -0.52
N GLN A 442 -8.86 38.12 -1.15
CA GLN A 442 -10.06 37.60 -0.50
C GLN A 442 -9.95 36.12 -0.14
N GLU A 443 -8.94 35.42 -0.65
CA GLU A 443 -8.77 33.99 -0.39
C GLU A 443 -8.27 33.75 1.04
N GLN A 444 -9.09 33.03 1.81
CA GLN A 444 -8.88 32.80 3.24
C GLN A 444 -8.40 31.36 3.47
N ALA A 445 -7.25 31.26 4.13
CA ALA A 445 -6.61 30.02 4.51
C ALA A 445 -5.52 30.31 5.56
N LEU A 446 -5.35 29.38 6.48
CA LEU A 446 -4.23 29.32 7.40
C LEU A 446 -3.09 28.54 6.74
N PHE A 447 -1.86 28.99 6.92
CA PHE A 447 -0.68 28.31 6.43
C PHE A 447 0.25 27.93 7.57
N VAL A 448 0.90 26.79 7.43
CA VAL A 448 1.98 26.34 8.33
C VAL A 448 3.19 25.93 7.50
N VAL A 449 4.36 26.44 7.84
CA VAL A 449 5.61 26.11 7.14
C VAL A 449 6.09 24.74 7.60
N ILE A 450 6.07 23.76 6.70
CA ILE A 450 6.64 22.42 6.92
C ILE A 450 8.16 22.51 6.81
N GLU A 451 8.61 23.12 5.72
CA GLU A 451 10.01 23.25 5.29
C GLU A 451 10.17 24.58 4.55
N GLY A 452 11.30 25.25 4.73
CA GLY A 452 11.60 26.53 4.07
C GLY A 452 11.27 27.78 4.89
N ALA A 453 11.05 28.90 4.21
CA ALA A 453 10.85 30.20 4.85
C ALA A 453 10.00 31.15 4.00
N VAL A 454 9.07 31.85 4.66
CA VAL A 454 8.14 32.80 4.06
C VAL A 454 8.33 34.19 4.65
N GLN A 455 8.54 35.19 3.79
CA GLN A 455 8.55 36.60 4.16
C GLN A 455 7.14 37.17 4.11
N ILE A 456 6.73 37.85 5.18
CA ILE A 456 5.55 38.69 5.22
C ILE A 456 5.98 40.13 4.94
N GLU A 457 5.36 40.75 3.94
CA GLU A 457 5.67 42.11 3.48
C GLU A 457 4.40 42.94 3.31
N ARG A 458 4.45 44.22 3.70
CA ARG A 458 3.36 45.18 3.53
C ARG A 458 3.73 46.21 2.48
N ARG A 459 2.73 46.76 1.80
CA ARG A 459 2.96 47.88 0.91
C ARG A 459 3.12 49.18 1.70
N ALA A 460 4.27 49.83 1.57
CA ALA A 460 4.51 51.17 2.11
C ALA A 460 3.76 52.24 1.29
N GLU A 461 3.64 53.46 1.82
CA GLU A 461 2.95 54.58 1.16
C GLU A 461 3.59 54.95 -0.20
N ASP A 462 4.91 54.72 -0.36
CA ASP A 462 5.65 54.95 -1.60
C ASP A 462 5.53 53.78 -2.61
N GLY A 463 4.78 52.73 -2.26
CA GLY A 463 4.54 51.55 -3.07
C GLY A 463 5.61 50.46 -2.95
N SER A 464 6.67 50.66 -2.15
CA SER A 464 7.69 49.65 -1.87
C SER A 464 7.18 48.55 -0.94
N ALA A 465 7.86 47.39 -0.94
CA ALA A 465 7.54 46.26 -0.06
C ALA A 465 8.36 46.36 1.23
N GLU A 466 7.70 46.62 2.34
CA GLU A 466 8.31 46.69 3.67
C GLU A 466 8.23 45.32 4.38
N PRO A 467 9.36 44.70 4.75
CA PRO A 467 9.37 43.41 5.42
C PRO A 467 8.83 43.53 6.86
N VAL A 468 7.81 42.74 7.19
CA VAL A 468 7.16 42.71 8.51
C VAL A 468 7.72 41.59 9.39
N ALA A 469 7.82 40.38 8.83
CA ALA A 469 8.29 39.20 9.57
C ALA A 469 8.77 38.10 8.61
N THR A 470 9.75 37.31 9.04
CA THR A 470 10.13 36.07 8.36
C THR A 470 9.63 34.88 9.19
N ILE A 471 8.90 33.98 8.55
CA ILE A 471 8.30 32.79 9.15
C ILE A 471 9.05 31.58 8.62
N GLY A 472 9.85 30.95 9.48
CA GLY A 472 10.56 29.71 9.17
C GLY A 472 9.71 28.47 9.47
N GLU A 473 10.36 27.31 9.38
CA GLU A 473 9.78 26.01 9.72
C GLU A 473 9.00 26.04 11.03
N ARG A 474 7.87 25.33 11.05
CA ARG A 474 6.94 25.21 12.17
C ARG A 474 6.17 26.49 12.52
N GLY A 475 6.46 27.58 11.80
CA GLY A 475 5.75 28.84 11.91
C GLY A 475 4.39 28.78 11.22
N VAL A 476 3.40 29.40 11.85
CA VAL A 476 2.04 29.58 11.32
C VAL A 476 1.90 30.99 10.78
N PHE A 477 1.19 31.20 9.68
CA PHE A 477 0.84 32.53 9.16
C PHE A 477 -0.50 32.54 8.41
N GLY A 478 -1.04 33.74 8.16
CA GLY A 478 -2.34 33.90 7.54
C GLY A 478 -3.52 33.62 8.50
N GLU A 479 -3.24 33.54 9.80
CA GLU A 479 -4.20 33.18 10.83
C GLU A 479 -5.32 34.19 11.04
N MET A 480 -5.05 35.48 10.78
CA MET A 480 -6.07 36.53 10.87
C MET A 480 -7.24 36.27 9.91
N ALA A 481 -6.96 35.75 8.72
CA ALA A 481 -8.00 35.41 7.75
C ALA A 481 -8.90 34.26 8.23
N LEU A 482 -8.38 33.37 9.07
CA LEU A 482 -9.15 32.28 9.68
C LEU A 482 -10.05 32.79 10.82
N VAL A 483 -9.55 33.75 11.62
CA VAL A 483 -10.24 34.24 12.82
C VAL A 483 -11.23 35.36 12.51
N GLU A 484 -10.85 36.31 11.65
CA GLU A 484 -11.62 37.54 11.40
C GLU A 484 -12.38 37.51 10.07
N GLN A 485 -12.07 36.56 9.18
CA GLN A 485 -12.60 36.49 7.80
C GLN A 485 -12.46 37.83 7.04
N LEU A 486 -11.37 38.56 7.28
CA LEU A 486 -11.01 39.79 6.57
C LEU A 486 -10.04 39.52 5.41
N PRO A 487 -9.93 40.44 4.43
CA PRO A 487 -8.90 40.37 3.39
C PRO A 487 -7.49 40.34 3.98
N ARG A 488 -6.53 39.79 3.24
CA ARG A 488 -5.13 39.68 3.69
C ARG A 488 -4.54 41.05 4.04
N SER A 489 -3.95 41.18 5.22
CA SER A 489 -3.34 42.42 5.73
C SER A 489 -1.92 42.69 5.23
N ALA A 490 -1.31 41.70 4.54
CA ALA A 490 0.05 41.72 4.01
C ALA A 490 0.18 40.68 2.89
N THR A 491 1.26 40.78 2.11
CA THR A 491 1.69 39.78 1.13
C THR A 491 2.59 38.75 1.80
N ALA A 492 2.47 37.48 1.42
CA ALA A 492 3.35 36.40 1.85
C ALA A 492 4.11 35.85 0.65
N ARG A 493 5.45 35.79 0.75
CA ARG A 493 6.36 35.38 -0.33
C ARG A 493 7.34 34.32 0.14
N ALA A 494 7.50 33.24 -0.61
CA ALA A 494 8.52 32.24 -0.32
C ALA A 494 9.92 32.83 -0.57
N THR A 495 10.85 32.64 0.38
CA THR A 495 12.25 33.10 0.28
C THR A 495 13.24 31.96 0.03
N ALA A 496 12.78 30.73 0.21
CA ALA A 496 13.47 29.47 -0.07
C ALA A 496 12.46 28.49 -0.70
N PRO A 497 12.89 27.35 -1.29
CA PRO A 497 11.96 26.28 -1.64
C PRO A 497 11.16 25.91 -0.40
N SER A 498 9.84 26.07 -0.47
CA SER A 498 8.98 26.01 0.72
C SER A 498 7.83 25.04 0.51
N ARG A 499 7.61 24.18 1.50
CA ARG A 499 6.44 23.28 1.57
C ARG A 499 5.53 23.75 2.69
N LEU A 500 4.26 23.96 2.37
CA LEU A 500 3.29 24.57 3.27
C LEU A 500 2.08 23.65 3.46
N LEU A 501 1.66 23.50 4.71
CA LEU A 501 0.36 22.96 5.09
C LEU A 501 -0.69 24.08 5.02
N VAL A 502 -1.83 23.82 4.39
CA VAL A 502 -2.90 24.79 4.14
C VAL A 502 -4.20 24.27 4.72
N LEU A 503 -4.85 25.07 5.56
CA LEU A 503 -6.14 24.75 6.17
C LEU A 503 -7.15 25.85 5.84
N SER A 504 -8.27 25.48 5.22
CA SER A 504 -9.33 26.43 4.89
C SER A 504 -10.23 26.72 6.11
N PRO A 505 -10.88 27.90 6.19
CA PRO A 505 -11.87 28.18 7.22
C PRO A 505 -12.99 27.13 7.26
N ARG A 506 -13.50 26.72 6.10
CA ARG A 506 -14.54 25.70 5.99
C ARG A 506 -14.10 24.37 6.61
N ASP A 507 -12.89 23.94 6.32
CA ASP A 507 -12.36 22.68 6.83
C ASP A 507 -12.08 22.75 8.34
N PHE A 508 -11.62 23.91 8.82
CA PHE A 508 -11.46 24.17 10.25
C PHE A 508 -12.80 24.19 10.99
N ASP A 509 -13.81 24.88 10.45
CA ASP A 509 -15.16 24.93 11.04
C ASP A 509 -15.77 23.53 11.12
N ALA A 510 -15.64 22.74 10.05
CA ALA A 510 -16.08 21.35 10.04
C ALA A 510 -15.36 20.50 11.09
N PHE A 511 -14.04 20.71 11.27
CA PHE A 511 -13.27 20.05 12.32
C PHE A 511 -13.73 20.46 13.73
N VAL A 512 -13.97 21.75 13.99
CA VAL A 512 -14.45 22.24 15.29
C VAL A 512 -15.84 21.68 15.61
N GLN A 513 -16.72 21.57 14.61
CA GLN A 513 -18.04 20.95 14.79
C GLN A 513 -17.93 19.45 15.12
N GLU A 514 -17.02 18.73 14.45
CA GLU A 514 -16.80 17.30 14.72
C GLU A 514 -16.09 17.05 16.07
N ARG A 515 -15.10 17.88 16.40
CA ARG A 515 -14.20 17.71 17.55
C ARG A 515 -14.09 19.00 18.40
N PRO A 516 -15.14 19.41 19.13
CA PRO A 516 -15.16 20.70 19.82
C PRO A 516 -14.01 20.92 20.81
N GLU A 517 -13.68 19.90 21.62
CA GLU A 517 -12.58 19.97 22.60
C GLU A 517 -11.22 20.20 21.93
N ALA A 518 -10.98 19.52 20.81
CA ALA A 518 -9.76 19.67 20.02
C ALA A 518 -9.72 21.04 19.32
N GLY A 519 -10.87 21.53 18.84
CA GLY A 519 -11.03 22.88 18.30
C GLY A 519 -10.57 23.96 19.27
N VAL A 520 -10.93 23.85 20.56
CA VAL A 520 -10.49 24.78 21.62
C VAL A 520 -8.96 24.77 21.78
N VAL A 521 -8.32 23.60 21.70
CA VAL A 521 -6.85 23.50 21.78
C VAL A 521 -6.19 24.23 20.60
N VAL A 522 -6.70 24.05 19.39
CA VAL A 522 -6.19 24.75 18.19
C VAL A 522 -6.35 26.26 18.31
N LEU A 523 -7.52 26.75 18.73
CA LEU A 523 -7.76 28.18 18.97
C LEU A 523 -6.82 28.75 20.02
N ARG A 524 -6.55 28.01 21.10
CA ARG A 524 -5.57 28.40 22.13
C ARG A 524 -4.17 28.54 21.54
N ASN A 525 -3.76 27.60 20.69
CA ASN A 525 -2.45 27.65 20.04
C ASN A 525 -2.32 28.86 19.10
N LEU A 526 -3.36 29.19 18.33
CA LEU A 526 -3.42 30.41 17.52
C LEU A 526 -3.29 31.67 18.38
N ALA A 527 -3.99 31.73 19.52
CA ALA A 527 -3.90 32.85 20.45
C ALA A 527 -2.47 33.02 21.01
N VAL A 528 -1.75 31.92 21.29
CA VAL A 528 -0.35 31.96 21.72
C VAL A 528 0.53 32.57 20.62
N VAL A 529 0.38 32.13 19.37
CA VAL A 529 1.14 32.65 18.22
C VAL A 529 0.91 34.15 18.04
N LEU A 530 -0.35 34.59 18.08
CA LEU A 530 -0.71 36.02 17.99
C LEU A 530 -0.10 36.82 19.14
N SER A 531 -0.15 36.30 20.37
CA SER A 531 0.42 36.92 21.55
C SER A 531 1.94 37.07 21.46
N GLU A 532 2.65 36.07 20.93
CA GLU A 532 4.09 36.13 20.69
C GLU A 532 4.46 37.17 19.63
N ARG A 533 3.69 37.27 18.55
CA ARG A 533 3.88 38.29 17.52
C ARG A 533 3.70 39.69 18.08
N LEU A 534 2.60 39.93 18.81
CA LEU A 534 2.34 41.21 19.46
C LEU A 534 3.50 41.61 20.39
N ARG A 535 4.04 40.68 21.20
CA ARG A 535 5.21 40.96 22.03
C ARG A 535 6.43 41.41 21.23
N LYS A 536 6.66 40.85 20.04
CA LYS A 536 7.78 41.23 19.17
C LYS A 536 7.58 42.60 18.54
N THR A 537 6.35 42.99 18.23
CA THR A 537 6.02 44.30 17.64
C THR A 537 5.94 45.43 18.68
N SER A 538 5.59 45.11 19.94
CA SER A 538 5.41 46.10 21.01
C SER A 538 6.71 46.57 21.69
N VAL A 539 7.87 45.99 21.37
CA VAL A 539 9.17 46.46 21.86
C VAL A 539 9.69 47.54 20.90
N ALA A 540 9.23 48.78 21.10
CA ALA A 540 9.84 49.96 20.48
C ALA A 540 11.22 50.24 21.11
N PRO A 541 12.20 50.79 20.37
CA PRO A 541 13.50 51.15 20.93
C PRO A 541 13.34 52.30 21.95
N PRO A 542 14.23 52.42 22.95
CA PRO A 542 14.20 53.54 23.88
C PRO A 542 14.36 54.85 23.09
N ALA A 543 13.52 55.83 23.39
CA ALA A 543 13.60 57.18 22.85
C ALA A 543 15.01 57.75 23.10
N GLY A 544 15.69 58.10 22.02
CA GLY A 544 16.95 58.83 22.00
C GLY A 544 16.76 60.20 21.39
#